data_AF-A0A7G2CMF8-F1
#
_entry.id   AF-A0A7G2CMF8-F1
#
_cell.length_a   1.000
_cell.length_b   1.000
_cell.length_c   1.000
_cell.angle_alpha   90.00
_cell.angle_beta   90.00
_cell.angle_gamma   90.00
#
_symmetry.space_group_name_H-M   'P 1'
#
loop_
_entity.id
_entity.type
_entity.pdbx_description
1 polymer ?
#
loop_
_entity_poly.entity_id
_entity_poly.type
_entity_poly.pdbx_seq_one_letter_code
_entity_poly.pdbx_strand_id
1 'polypeptide(L)'
;MGIIGNFNVYALMIIPLAIMIKGHKIALGSCIPLMIISSVLQLLLSSFASSLPAPLATLVGSIAAAFATTYFFSFVLQDKRSRQVLRLTSSVDGDAAATLATVWCCVNTALFRWFGWYHSMSSPGFEKENLTSGVDAFFYLVAILSAARRLQEGCDPNTQAAIAGSFVVGAVAQWATGLTGIQYLLAAVLLFFCKGKGGSVKEE
;
A
#
# COMPACT_ATOMS: atom_id res chain seq x y z
N MET A 1 -1.15 30.10 -7.71
CA MET A 1 -1.76 28.81 -8.10
C MET A 1 -1.13 27.61 -7.38
N GLY A 2 0.19 27.61 -7.12
CA GLY A 2 0.86 26.50 -6.40
C GLY A 2 0.30 26.11 -5.03
N ILE A 3 -0.24 27.05 -4.22
CA ILE A 3 -0.85 26.71 -2.92
C ILE A 3 -2.12 25.84 -3.11
N ILE A 4 -2.97 26.18 -4.08
CA ILE A 4 -4.20 25.43 -4.38
C ILE A 4 -3.87 24.06 -4.99
N GLY A 5 -2.86 24.00 -5.88
CA GLY A 5 -2.35 22.75 -6.43
C GLY A 5 -1.79 21.81 -5.35
N ASN A 6 -0.98 22.33 -4.43
CA ASN A 6 -0.43 21.55 -3.31
C ASN A 6 -1.52 21.09 -2.33
N PHE A 7 -2.58 21.88 -2.14
CA PHE A 7 -3.73 21.49 -1.31
C PHE A 7 -4.52 20.36 -1.96
N ASN A 8 -4.74 20.38 -3.28
CA ASN A 8 -5.40 19.30 -4.01
C ASN A 8 -4.61 17.98 -3.96
N VAL A 9 -3.27 18.05 -4.03
CA VAL A 9 -2.41 16.87 -3.92
C VAL A 9 -2.46 16.28 -2.51
N TYR A 10 -2.39 17.14 -1.49
CA TYR A 10 -2.52 16.73 -0.10
C TYR A 10 -3.91 16.13 0.18
N ALA A 11 -4.96 16.72 -0.39
CA ALA A 11 -6.30 16.21 -0.35
C ALA A 11 -6.39 14.80 -0.96
N LEU A 12 -5.81 14.57 -2.14
CA LEU A 12 -5.81 13.26 -2.80
C LEU A 12 -5.04 12.18 -2.01
N MET A 13 -4.05 12.55 -1.21
CA MET A 13 -3.31 11.61 -0.35
C MET A 13 -4.01 11.33 0.99
N ILE A 14 -4.45 12.40 1.67
CA ILE A 14 -4.90 12.32 3.06
C ILE A 14 -6.41 12.07 3.18
N ILE A 15 -7.24 12.59 2.27
CA ILE A 15 -8.68 12.39 2.34
C ILE A 15 -9.04 10.90 2.25
N PRO A 16 -8.48 10.09 1.33
CA PRO A 16 -8.77 8.66 1.30
C PRO A 16 -8.39 7.94 2.60
N LEU A 17 -7.24 8.30 3.20
CA LEU A 17 -6.82 7.75 4.48
C LEU A 17 -7.76 8.17 5.62
N ALA A 18 -8.16 9.44 5.66
CA ALA A 18 -9.09 9.96 6.66
C ALA A 18 -10.47 9.32 6.55
N ILE A 19 -10.97 9.11 5.32
CA ILE A 19 -12.21 8.38 5.04
C ILE A 19 -12.09 6.94 5.53
N MET A 20 -10.97 6.26 5.27
CA MET A 20 -10.74 4.88 5.74
C MET A 20 -10.70 4.78 7.26
N ILE A 21 -9.97 5.68 7.93
CA ILE A 21 -9.86 5.75 9.40
C ILE A 21 -11.24 5.98 10.03
N LYS A 22 -11.98 6.97 9.52
CA LYS A 22 -13.31 7.31 10.06
C LYS A 22 -14.36 6.26 9.70
N GLY A 23 -14.31 5.73 8.48
CA GLY A 23 -15.26 4.75 7.95
C GLY A 23 -15.18 3.39 8.62
N HIS A 24 -13.98 2.93 8.99
CA HIS A 24 -13.75 1.65 9.68
C HIS A 24 -13.46 1.82 11.18
N LYS A 25 -13.72 3.02 11.73
CA LYS A 25 -13.50 3.41 13.14
C LYS A 25 -12.14 2.93 13.68
N ILE A 26 -11.08 3.21 12.93
CA ILE A 26 -9.74 2.73 13.24
C ILE A 26 -9.15 3.55 14.40
N ALA A 27 -8.87 2.88 15.52
CA ALA A 27 -8.18 3.49 16.66
C ALA A 27 -6.66 3.51 16.43
N LEU A 28 -6.15 4.51 15.70
CA LEU A 28 -4.73 4.64 15.35
C LEU A 28 -3.78 4.55 16.55
N GLY A 29 -4.17 5.12 17.70
CA GLY A 29 -3.37 5.04 18.94
C GLY A 29 -3.22 3.63 19.51
N SER A 30 -4.12 2.71 19.16
CA SER A 30 -4.02 1.29 19.53
C SER A 30 -3.08 0.53 18.59
N CYS A 31 -2.91 0.99 17.34
CA CYS A 31 -2.10 0.36 16.30
C CYS A 31 -0.63 0.80 16.29
N ILE A 32 -0.12 1.41 17.37
CA ILE A 32 1.29 1.78 17.53
C ILE A 32 2.27 0.66 17.19
N PRO A 33 2.13 -0.59 17.71
CA PRO A 33 3.09 -1.66 17.38
C PRO A 33 3.11 -1.97 15.87
N LEU A 34 1.95 -1.90 15.20
CA LEU A 34 1.85 -2.12 13.77
C LEU A 34 2.53 -0.99 12.98
N MET A 35 2.38 0.26 13.41
CA MET A 35 3.07 1.40 12.81
C MET A 35 4.59 1.24 12.90
N ILE A 36 5.11 0.83 14.07
CA ILE A 36 6.55 0.64 14.28
C ILE A 36 7.09 -0.46 13.36
N ILE A 37 6.46 -1.64 13.35
CA ILE A 37 6.93 -2.77 12.52
C ILE A 37 6.84 -2.43 11.03
N SER A 38 5.75 -1.78 10.60
CA SER A 38 5.60 -1.34 9.22
C SER A 38 6.68 -0.33 8.84
N SER A 39 7.03 0.59 9.73
CA SER A 39 8.09 1.58 9.51
C SER A 39 9.44 0.90 9.35
N VAL A 40 9.79 -0.02 10.26
CA VAL A 40 11.04 -0.77 10.19
C VAL A 40 11.15 -1.56 8.89
N LEU A 41 10.08 -2.26 8.49
CA LEU A 41 10.08 -3.06 7.27
C LEU A 41 10.22 -2.20 6.02
N GLN A 42 9.49 -1.08 5.93
CA GLN A 42 9.58 -0.18 4.79
C GLN A 42 10.94 0.52 4.70
N LEU A 43 11.52 0.93 5.84
CA LEU A 43 12.87 1.49 5.89
C LEU A 43 13.93 0.47 5.48
N LEU A 44 13.80 -0.79 5.92
CA LEU A 44 14.72 -1.86 5.55
C LEU A 44 14.66 -2.14 4.03
N LEU A 45 13.46 -2.17 3.45
CA LEU A 45 13.29 -2.32 2.00
C LEU A 45 13.87 -1.12 1.23
N SER A 46 13.70 0.10 1.74
CA SER A 46 14.30 1.30 1.14
C SER A 46 15.84 1.26 1.21
N SER A 47 16.41 0.86 2.35
CA SER A 47 17.86 0.69 2.51
C SER A 47 18.41 -0.39 1.60
N PHE A 48 17.69 -1.51 1.46
CA PHE A 48 18.04 -2.56 0.52
C PHE A 48 18.06 -2.05 -0.93
N ALA A 49 17.01 -1.33 -1.36
CA ALA A 49 16.97 -0.75 -2.70
C ALA A 49 18.13 0.24 -2.92
N SER A 50 18.51 1.02 -1.90
CA SER A 50 19.63 1.98 -1.98
C SER A 50 21.01 1.33 -2.12
N SER A 51 21.15 0.05 -1.72
CA SER A 51 22.41 -0.71 -1.83
C SER A 51 22.67 -1.27 -3.23
N LEU A 52 21.67 -1.19 -4.12
CA LEU A 52 21.72 -1.72 -5.48
C LEU A 52 22.12 -0.64 -6.49
N PRO A 53 22.74 -1.02 -7.61
CA PRO A 53 23.04 -0.09 -8.69
C PRO A 53 21.75 0.50 -9.30
N ALA A 54 21.78 1.80 -9.63
CA ALA A 54 20.62 2.60 -10.04
C ALA A 54 19.63 1.95 -11.05
N PRO A 55 20.06 1.28 -12.14
CA PRO A 55 19.12 0.70 -13.11
C PRO A 55 18.37 -0.52 -12.56
N LEU A 56 18.94 -1.23 -11.56
CA LEU A 56 18.35 -2.42 -10.94
C LEU A 56 17.66 -2.09 -9.62
N ALA A 57 18.07 -1.01 -8.94
CA ALA A 57 17.54 -0.60 -7.64
C ALA A 57 16.01 -0.45 -7.65
N THR A 58 15.47 0.18 -8.70
CA THR A 58 14.03 0.44 -8.82
C THR A 58 13.24 -0.84 -9.09
N LEU A 59 13.71 -1.69 -10.01
CA LEU A 59 13.04 -2.93 -10.37
C LEU A 59 13.12 -3.96 -9.24
N VAL A 60 14.33 -4.27 -8.79
CA VAL A 60 14.58 -5.27 -7.74
C VAL A 60 13.99 -4.81 -6.41
N GLY A 61 14.11 -3.52 -6.08
CA GLY A 61 13.46 -2.94 -4.90
C GLY A 61 11.94 -3.09 -4.93
N SER A 62 11.31 -2.83 -6.08
CA SER A 62 9.86 -2.98 -6.25
C SER A 62 9.40 -4.44 -6.15
N ILE A 63 10.16 -5.38 -6.72
CA ILE A 63 9.88 -6.81 -6.64
C ILE A 63 10.04 -7.30 -5.19
N ALA A 64 11.14 -6.95 -4.54
CA ALA A 64 11.39 -7.30 -3.14
C ALA A 64 10.30 -6.73 -2.23
N ALA A 65 9.88 -5.49 -2.46
CA ALA A 65 8.79 -4.87 -1.72
C ALA A 65 7.45 -5.58 -1.96
N ALA A 66 7.16 -6.04 -3.18
CA ALA A 66 5.95 -6.81 -3.49
C ALA A 66 5.88 -8.11 -2.68
N PHE A 67 6.96 -8.88 -2.66
CA PHE A 67 7.02 -10.12 -1.88
C PHE A 67 6.98 -9.85 -0.38
N ALA A 68 7.82 -8.94 0.12
CA ALA A 68 7.87 -8.62 1.55
C ALA A 68 6.52 -8.13 2.07
N THR A 69 5.84 -7.26 1.32
CA THR A 69 4.51 -6.75 1.69
C THR A 69 3.47 -7.87 1.67
N THR A 70 3.48 -8.74 0.65
CA THR A 70 2.53 -9.85 0.54
C THR A 70 2.72 -10.86 1.68
N TYR A 71 3.96 -11.25 1.97
CA TYR A 71 4.26 -12.17 3.08
C TYR A 71 3.95 -11.54 4.44
N PHE A 72 4.30 -10.28 4.66
CA PHE A 72 3.97 -9.57 5.89
C PHE A 72 2.46 -9.50 6.09
N PHE A 73 1.70 -9.14 5.04
CA PHE A 73 0.24 -9.04 5.13
C PHE A 73 -0.40 -10.41 5.38
N SER A 74 0.09 -11.44 4.70
CA SER A 74 -0.34 -12.81 4.93
C SER A 74 -0.11 -13.23 6.37
N PHE A 75 1.09 -12.98 6.92
CA PHE A 75 1.43 -13.34 8.28
C PHE A 75 0.54 -12.62 9.30
N VAL A 76 0.44 -11.30 9.16
CA VAL A 76 -0.35 -10.45 10.06
C VAL A 76 -1.84 -10.77 9.98
N LEU A 77 -2.36 -11.08 8.80
CA LEU A 77 -3.75 -11.43 8.61
C LEU A 77 -4.04 -12.90 8.91
N GLN A 78 -3.14 -13.87 8.79
CA GLN A 78 -3.51 -15.27 9.08
C GLN A 78 -3.36 -15.63 10.55
N ASP A 79 -2.32 -15.13 11.21
CA ASP A 79 -2.01 -15.54 12.57
C ASP A 79 -2.86 -14.78 13.60
N LYS A 80 -3.72 -15.52 14.31
CA LYS A 80 -4.57 -14.98 15.38
C LYS A 80 -3.75 -14.30 16.47
N ARG A 81 -2.56 -14.83 16.80
CA ARG A 81 -1.69 -14.26 17.83
C ARG A 81 -1.12 -12.93 17.34
N SER A 82 -0.65 -12.87 16.11
CA SER A 82 -0.18 -11.64 15.48
C SER A 82 -1.27 -10.57 15.41
N ARG A 83 -2.51 -10.92 15.04
CA ARG A 83 -3.64 -9.98 15.05
C ARG A 83 -3.90 -9.38 16.45
N GLN A 84 -3.79 -10.19 17.50
CA GLN A 84 -3.97 -9.74 18.89
C GLN A 84 -2.81 -8.84 19.35
N VAL A 85 -1.56 -9.26 19.10
CA VAL A 85 -0.36 -8.50 19.47
C VAL A 85 -0.29 -7.16 18.73
N LEU A 86 -0.70 -7.14 17.46
CA LEU A 86 -0.75 -5.94 16.62
C LEU A 86 -2.02 -5.12 16.83
N ARG A 87 -2.90 -5.55 17.76
CA ARG A 87 -4.15 -4.90 18.14
C ARG A 87 -5.09 -4.62 16.95
N LEU A 88 -5.02 -5.47 15.92
CA LEU A 88 -5.90 -5.39 14.74
C LEU A 88 -7.36 -5.73 15.05
N THR A 89 -7.61 -6.40 16.18
CA THR A 89 -8.95 -6.70 16.71
C THR A 89 -9.55 -5.56 17.53
N SER A 90 -8.83 -4.44 17.68
CA SER A 90 -9.26 -3.29 18.47
C SER A 90 -10.15 -2.32 17.68
N SER A 91 -10.34 -2.52 16.37
CA SER A 91 -11.30 -1.74 15.57
C SER A 91 -12.72 -2.23 15.85
N VAL A 92 -13.63 -1.29 16.08
CA VAL A 92 -15.03 -1.58 16.45
C VAL A 92 -15.75 -2.40 15.37
N ASP A 93 -15.36 -2.23 14.11
CA ASP A 93 -15.99 -2.91 12.97
C ASP A 93 -15.26 -4.23 12.59
N GLY A 94 -14.16 -4.59 13.27
CA GLY A 94 -13.47 -5.88 13.08
C GLY A 94 -12.75 -6.08 11.74
N ASP A 95 -12.67 -5.05 10.87
CA ASP A 95 -12.00 -5.14 9.58
C ASP A 95 -10.47 -4.99 9.73
N ALA A 96 -9.80 -6.13 9.90
CA ALA A 96 -8.35 -6.23 10.06
C ALA A 96 -7.61 -5.87 8.77
N ALA A 97 -8.12 -6.22 7.58
CA ALA A 97 -7.50 -5.87 6.31
C ALA A 97 -7.52 -4.37 6.05
N ALA A 98 -8.67 -3.71 6.26
CA ALA A 98 -8.75 -2.26 6.12
C ALA A 98 -7.83 -1.54 7.10
N THR A 99 -7.76 -2.01 8.35
CA THR A 99 -6.86 -1.44 9.37
C THR A 99 -5.40 -1.58 8.97
N LEU A 100 -4.99 -2.78 8.54
CA LEU A 100 -3.62 -3.05 8.10
C LEU A 100 -3.23 -2.21 6.89
N ALA A 101 -4.07 -2.20 5.85
CA ALA A 101 -3.82 -1.43 4.64
C ALA A 101 -3.71 0.08 4.93
N THR A 102 -4.62 0.60 5.75
CA THR A 102 -4.64 2.03 6.11
C THR A 102 -3.39 2.41 6.91
N VAL A 103 -3.02 1.62 7.92
CA VAL A 103 -1.81 1.88 8.73
C VAL A 103 -0.55 1.79 7.87
N TRP A 104 -0.46 0.79 7.00
CA TRP A 104 0.66 0.62 6.08
C TRP A 104 0.84 1.83 5.15
N CYS A 105 -0.25 2.30 4.55
CA CYS A 105 -0.24 3.48 3.68
C CYS A 105 -0.02 4.79 4.44
N CYS A 106 -0.52 4.93 5.67
CA CYS A 106 -0.21 6.07 6.55
C CYS A 106 1.29 6.17 6.82
N VAL A 107 1.93 5.06 7.21
CA VAL A 107 3.38 5.00 7.45
C VAL A 107 4.15 5.34 6.18
N ASN A 108 3.78 4.75 5.04
CA ASN A 108 4.43 5.03 3.76
C ASN A 108 4.33 6.51 3.38
N THR A 109 3.16 7.12 3.61
CA THR A 109 2.93 8.54 3.33
C THR A 109 3.77 9.42 4.25
N ALA A 110 3.82 9.10 5.56
CA ALA A 110 4.61 9.85 6.53
C ALA A 110 6.12 9.77 6.26
N LEU A 111 6.65 8.59 5.92
CA LEU A 111 8.08 8.38 5.71
C LEU A 111 8.57 8.93 4.36
N PHE A 112 7.88 8.61 3.27
CA PHE A 112 8.42 8.82 1.92
C PHE A 112 7.79 9.98 1.15
N ARG A 113 6.58 10.40 1.52
CA ARG A 113 5.82 11.41 0.75
C ARG A 113 5.73 12.75 1.47
N TRP A 114 5.78 12.76 2.80
CA TRP A 114 5.70 13.98 3.61
C TRP A 114 6.85 14.94 3.36
N PHE A 115 8.10 14.45 3.40
CA PHE A 115 9.29 15.28 3.18
C PHE A 115 9.40 15.81 1.75
N GLY A 116 9.11 14.96 0.75
CA GLY A 116 9.10 15.37 -0.66
C GLY A 116 8.04 16.45 -0.92
N TRP A 117 6.85 16.31 -0.34
CA TRP A 117 5.81 17.33 -0.42
C TRP A 117 6.22 18.64 0.23
N TYR A 118 6.78 18.60 1.45
CA TYR A 118 7.26 19.81 2.15
C TYR A 118 8.32 20.55 1.31
N HIS A 119 9.26 19.82 0.72
CA HIS A 119 10.30 20.41 -0.12
C HIS A 119 9.74 21.01 -1.42
N SER A 120 8.79 20.34 -2.07
CA SER A 120 8.16 20.82 -3.30
C SER A 120 7.18 21.98 -3.07
N MET A 121 6.70 22.20 -1.85
CA MET A 121 5.74 23.28 -1.54
C MET A 121 6.33 24.67 -1.78
N SER A 122 7.65 24.82 -1.65
CA SER A 122 8.38 26.07 -1.89
C SER A 122 8.84 26.28 -3.33
N SER A 123 8.67 25.30 -4.23
CA SER A 123 9.28 25.34 -5.56
C SER A 123 8.25 25.57 -6.69
N PRO A 124 8.36 26.64 -7.48
CA PRO A 124 7.48 26.88 -8.63
C PRO A 124 7.76 25.89 -9.77
N GLY A 125 6.71 25.27 -10.33
CA GLY A 125 6.78 24.34 -11.48
C GLY A 125 6.50 22.86 -11.18
N PHE A 126 6.35 22.48 -9.90
CA PHE A 126 6.20 21.08 -9.46
C PHE A 126 4.75 20.55 -9.45
N GLU A 127 3.79 21.30 -10.02
CA GLU A 127 2.36 20.96 -9.94
C GLU A 127 2.03 19.59 -10.57
N LYS A 128 2.68 19.25 -11.70
CA LYS A 128 2.46 17.97 -12.40
C LYS A 128 3.02 16.78 -11.63
N GLU A 129 4.25 16.88 -11.11
CA GLU A 129 4.91 15.82 -10.36
C GLU A 129 4.19 15.54 -9.03
N ASN A 130 3.76 16.61 -8.35
CA ASN A 130 2.95 16.50 -7.15
C ASN A 130 1.59 15.83 -7.43
N LEU A 131 0.90 16.20 -8.53
CA LEU A 131 -0.35 15.54 -8.92
C LEU A 131 -0.16 14.06 -9.21
N THR A 132 0.90 13.68 -9.95
CA THR A 132 1.21 12.27 -10.21
C THR A 132 1.52 11.51 -8.92
N SER A 133 2.21 12.14 -7.96
CA SER A 133 2.47 11.55 -6.65
C SER A 133 1.18 11.32 -5.86
N GLY A 134 0.24 12.27 -5.88
CA GLY A 134 -1.06 12.12 -5.22
C GLY A 134 -1.90 10.97 -5.81
N VAL A 135 -1.97 10.90 -7.14
CA VAL A 135 -2.66 9.82 -7.87
C VAL A 135 -2.00 8.45 -7.59
N ASP A 136 -0.67 8.41 -7.59
CA ASP A 136 0.10 7.22 -7.29
C ASP A 136 -0.14 6.72 -5.85
N ALA A 137 -0.22 7.62 -4.86
CA ALA A 137 -0.58 7.27 -3.49
C ALA A 137 -2.00 6.71 -3.38
N PHE A 138 -2.94 7.25 -4.14
CA PHE A 138 -4.31 6.75 -4.19
C PHE A 138 -4.35 5.31 -4.76
N PHE A 139 -3.73 5.07 -5.92
CA PHE A 139 -3.68 3.72 -6.49
C PHE A 139 -2.89 2.75 -5.61
N TYR A 140 -1.86 3.23 -4.92
CA TYR A 140 -1.15 2.43 -3.91
C TYR A 140 -2.09 1.97 -2.79
N LEU A 141 -2.86 2.90 -2.21
CA LEU A 141 -3.84 2.57 -1.19
C LEU A 141 -4.87 1.54 -1.68
N VAL A 142 -5.40 1.72 -2.89
CA VAL A 142 -6.39 0.80 -3.49
C VAL A 142 -5.78 -0.59 -3.72
N ALA A 143 -4.56 -0.67 -4.26
CA ALA A 143 -3.88 -1.93 -4.49
C ALA A 143 -3.59 -2.67 -3.17
N ILE A 144 -3.06 -1.96 -2.17
CA ILE A 144 -2.77 -2.50 -0.83
C ILE A 144 -4.04 -2.99 -0.13
N LEU A 145 -5.13 -2.22 -0.21
CA LEU A 145 -6.43 -2.61 0.37
C LEU A 145 -6.99 -3.85 -0.32
N SER A 146 -6.92 -3.90 -1.65
CA SER A 146 -7.39 -5.05 -2.44
C SER A 146 -6.59 -6.31 -2.13
N ALA A 147 -5.27 -6.19 -1.99
CA ALA A 147 -4.39 -7.28 -1.58
C ALA A 147 -4.71 -7.76 -0.15
N ALA A 148 -4.86 -6.83 0.80
CA ALA A 148 -5.18 -7.17 2.19
C ALA A 148 -6.54 -7.89 2.31
N ARG A 149 -7.57 -7.43 1.59
CA ARG A 149 -8.89 -8.08 1.59
C ARG A 149 -8.84 -9.49 1.03
N ARG A 150 -8.15 -9.69 -0.10
CA ARG A 150 -7.96 -11.02 -0.68
C ARG A 150 -7.24 -11.99 0.25
N LEU A 151 -6.20 -11.53 0.93
CA LEU A 151 -5.49 -12.34 1.92
C LEU A 151 -6.34 -12.64 3.16
N GLN A 152 -7.28 -11.77 3.52
CA GLN A 152 -8.24 -12.03 4.59
C GLN A 152 -9.32 -13.05 4.18
N GLU A 153 -9.79 -13.02 2.93
CA GLU A 153 -10.81 -13.92 2.39
C GLU A 153 -10.30 -15.35 2.13
N GLY A 154 -9.06 -15.47 1.66
CA GLY A 154 -8.47 -16.78 1.34
C GLY A 154 -6.98 -16.68 1.14
N CYS A 155 -6.22 -17.38 1.97
CA CYS A 155 -4.77 -17.25 1.98
C CYS A 155 -4.09 -18.55 1.56
N ASP A 156 -4.49 -19.01 0.37
CA ASP A 156 -3.81 -20.08 -0.34
C ASP A 156 -2.53 -19.55 -1.00
N PRO A 157 -1.51 -20.40 -1.22
CA PRO A 157 -0.28 -20.03 -1.92
C PRO A 157 -0.56 -19.41 -3.29
N ASN A 158 -1.63 -19.85 -3.96
CA ASN A 158 -2.06 -19.31 -5.25
C ASN A 158 -2.53 -17.85 -5.15
N THR A 159 -3.23 -17.49 -4.08
CA THR A 159 -3.67 -16.10 -3.83
C THR A 159 -2.47 -15.20 -3.54
N GLN A 160 -1.53 -15.66 -2.71
CA GLN A 160 -0.28 -14.92 -2.44
C GLN A 160 0.53 -14.71 -3.73
N ALA A 161 0.69 -15.75 -4.54
CA ALA A 161 1.41 -15.67 -5.81
C ALA A 161 0.71 -14.72 -6.80
N ALA A 162 -0.62 -14.74 -6.88
CA ALA A 162 -1.38 -13.82 -7.72
C ALA A 162 -1.21 -12.37 -7.29
N ILE A 163 -1.20 -12.10 -5.98
CA ILE A 163 -0.99 -10.76 -5.43
C ILE A 163 0.44 -10.30 -5.71
N ALA A 164 1.45 -11.07 -5.33
CA ALA A 164 2.85 -10.72 -5.59
C ALA A 164 3.08 -10.54 -7.10
N GLY A 165 2.55 -11.45 -7.92
CA GLY A 165 2.60 -11.37 -9.38
C GLY A 165 1.99 -10.08 -9.94
N SER A 166 0.85 -9.63 -9.42
CA SER A 166 0.23 -8.37 -9.87
C SER A 166 1.11 -7.14 -9.62
N PHE A 167 1.78 -7.08 -8.46
CA PHE A 167 2.72 -6.00 -8.14
C PHE A 167 4.02 -6.12 -8.95
N VAL A 168 4.52 -7.34 -9.20
CA VAL A 168 5.71 -7.58 -10.03
C VAL A 168 5.45 -7.18 -11.48
N VAL A 169 4.30 -7.56 -12.06
CA VAL A 169 3.90 -7.16 -13.41
C VAL A 169 3.80 -5.64 -13.50
N GLY A 170 3.19 -4.99 -12.50
CA GLY A 170 3.15 -3.54 -12.40
C GLY A 170 4.55 -2.91 -12.36
N ALA A 171 5.46 -3.47 -11.56
CA ALA A 171 6.83 -2.97 -11.43
C ALA A 171 7.63 -3.09 -12.73
N VAL A 172 7.52 -4.24 -13.42
CA VAL A 172 8.16 -4.47 -14.72
C VAL A 172 7.59 -3.53 -15.78
N ALA A 173 6.27 -3.33 -15.81
CA ALA A 173 5.63 -2.40 -16.75
C ALA A 173 6.07 -0.95 -16.51
N GLN A 174 6.14 -0.51 -15.26
CA GLN A 174 6.65 0.82 -14.92
C GLN A 174 8.12 0.98 -15.31
N TRP A 175 8.96 -0.03 -15.04
CA TRP A 175 10.37 0.00 -15.44
C TRP A 175 10.54 0.06 -16.96
N ALA A 176 9.76 -0.72 -17.71
CA ALA A 176 9.83 -0.78 -19.17
C ALA A 176 9.30 0.49 -19.86
N THR A 177 8.27 1.12 -19.29
CA THR A 177 7.61 2.31 -19.89
C THR A 177 8.15 3.64 -19.38
N GLY A 178 8.82 3.65 -18.22
CA GLY A 178 9.26 4.87 -17.53
C GLY A 178 8.12 5.73 -16.97
N LEU A 179 6.86 5.26 -17.05
CA LEU A 179 5.68 6.01 -16.63
C LEU A 179 5.41 5.78 -15.14
N THR A 180 5.49 6.84 -14.34
CA THR A 180 5.22 6.79 -12.90
C THR A 180 3.75 6.48 -12.63
N GLY A 181 3.49 5.63 -11.62
CA GLY A 181 2.15 5.27 -11.19
C GLY A 181 1.46 4.14 -11.96
N ILE A 182 2.05 3.68 -13.06
CA ILE A 182 1.55 2.50 -13.78
C ILE A 182 1.62 1.25 -12.92
N GLN A 183 2.63 1.14 -12.04
CA GLN A 183 2.80 -0.03 -11.19
C GLN A 183 1.56 -0.32 -10.34
N TYR A 184 1.11 0.67 -9.54
CA TYR A 184 0.00 0.45 -8.62
C TYR A 184 -1.35 0.49 -9.31
N LEU A 185 -1.47 1.23 -10.42
CA LEU A 185 -2.65 1.17 -11.27
C LEU A 185 -2.85 -0.25 -11.84
N LEU A 186 -1.83 -0.81 -12.48
CA LEU A 186 -1.89 -2.18 -13.02
C LEU A 186 -2.08 -3.21 -11.92
N ALA A 187 -1.38 -3.07 -10.78
CA ALA A 187 -1.59 -3.97 -9.65
C ALA A 187 -3.04 -3.91 -9.15
N ALA A 188 -3.61 -2.72 -8.96
CA ALA A 188 -5.01 -2.56 -8.56
C ALA A 188 -5.99 -3.16 -9.58
N VAL A 189 -5.76 -2.93 -10.88
CA VAL A 189 -6.59 -3.48 -11.96
C VAL A 189 -6.49 -5.01 -12.00
N LEU A 190 -5.28 -5.57 -11.94
CA LEU A 190 -5.06 -7.02 -11.93
C LEU A 190 -5.67 -7.66 -10.67
N LEU A 191 -5.54 -7.02 -9.51
CA LEU A 191 -6.18 -7.44 -8.27
C LEU A 191 -7.72 -7.27 -8.29
N PHE A 192 -8.26 -6.42 -9.15
CA PHE A 192 -9.70 -6.39 -9.38
C PHE A 192 -10.15 -7.59 -10.22
N PHE A 193 -9.42 -7.90 -11.31
CA PHE A 193 -9.79 -8.96 -12.25
C PHE A 193 -9.39 -10.38 -11.83
N CYS A 194 -8.37 -10.57 -10.99
CA CYS A 194 -7.93 -11.89 -10.53
C CYS A 194 -8.92 -12.56 -9.54
N LYS A 195 -10.23 -12.29 -9.60
CA LYS A 195 -11.22 -12.83 -8.66
C LYS A 195 -11.03 -14.34 -8.61
N GLY A 196 -10.59 -14.85 -7.46
CA GLY A 196 -10.39 -16.27 -7.26
C GLY A 196 -11.69 -16.98 -7.62
N LYS A 197 -11.59 -18.14 -8.28
CA LYS A 197 -12.69 -19.10 -8.38
C LYS A 197 -13.08 -19.53 -6.96
N GLY A 198 -13.78 -18.68 -6.22
CA GLY A 198 -14.47 -19.02 -4.99
C GLY A 198 -15.64 -19.91 -5.40
N GLY A 199 -15.62 -21.14 -4.91
CA GLY A 199 -16.55 -22.19 -5.25
C GLY A 199 -18.01 -21.75 -5.13
N SER A 200 -18.82 -22.30 -6.03
CA SER A 200 -20.26 -22.41 -5.87
C SER A 200 -20.55 -22.84 -4.43
N VAL A 201 -21.10 -21.92 -3.64
CA VAL A 201 -21.85 -22.28 -2.44
C VAL A 201 -22.96 -23.20 -2.96
N LYS A 202 -22.87 -24.49 -2.61
CA LYS A 202 -24.04 -25.37 -2.69
C LYS A 202 -25.00 -24.83 -1.64
N GLU A 203 -26.10 -24.26 -2.11
CA GLU A 203 -27.30 -24.13 -1.31
C GLU A 203 -27.74 -25.57 -0.98
N GLU A 204 -27.71 -25.91 0.31
CA GLU A 204 -28.50 -27.00 0.88
C GLU A 204 -29.89 -26.49 1.23
#